data_AF-A0AAD9IL11-F1
#
_entry.id   AF-A0AAD9IL11-F1
#
_cell.length_a   1.000
_cell.length_b   1.000
_cell.length_c   1.000
_cell.angle_alpha   90.00
_cell.angle_beta   90.00
_cell.angle_gamma   90.00
#
_symmetry.space_group_name_H-M   'P 1'
#
loop_
_entity.id
_entity.type
_entity.pdbx_description
1 polymer ?
#
loop_
_entity_poly.entity_id
_entity_poly.type
_entity_poly.pdbx_seq_one_letter_code
_entity_poly.pdbx_strand_id
1 'polypeptide(L)'
;MPAHVWIVGGLDATYRKGPQLDDACQLRVWCGEAAEAGDAAERIPRLEATWWEDQPLEQRQTPPWPLALACQRARVPTAALLRFVAEGDNRRDAFELAGVAASVLGLQRERDATAAVVSSGAPQRGQLQLRAPASWATLFGTPMFFPL
;
A
#
# COMPACT_ATOMS: atom_id res chain seq x y z
N MET A 1 -16.93 9.46 -8.28
CA MET A 1 -16.90 8.16 -8.99
C MET A 1 -15.84 7.28 -8.34
N PRO A 2 -16.12 5.99 -8.07
CA PRO A 2 -15.12 5.09 -7.48
C PRO A 2 -13.92 4.93 -8.42
N ALA A 3 -12.72 4.80 -7.85
CA ALA A 3 -11.52 4.56 -8.65
C ALA A 3 -11.62 3.24 -9.45
N HIS A 4 -11.32 3.31 -10.74
CA HIS A 4 -11.24 2.15 -11.63
C HIS A 4 -9.84 1.56 -11.65
N VAL A 5 -8.82 2.39 -11.42
CA VAL A 5 -7.42 1.97 -11.32
C VAL A 5 -6.94 2.22 -9.90
N TRP A 6 -6.43 1.16 -9.27
CA TRP A 6 -5.75 1.23 -7.98
C TRP A 6 -4.26 0.93 -8.15
N ILE A 7 -3.44 1.91 -7.81
CA ILE A 7 -1.99 1.77 -7.69
C ILE A 7 -1.69 1.33 -6.27
N VAL A 8 -0.90 0.27 -6.09
CA VAL A 8 -0.49 -0.21 -4.77
C VAL A 8 1.03 -0.21 -4.72
N GLY A 9 1.62 0.43 -3.71
CA GLY A 9 3.08 0.58 -3.67
C GLY A 9 3.67 1.09 -2.37
N GLY A 10 5.00 1.16 -2.34
CA GLY A 10 5.77 1.75 -1.26
C GLY A 10 6.27 3.15 -1.61
N LEU A 11 6.41 3.99 -0.59
CA LEU A 11 7.17 5.23 -0.59
C LEU A 11 8.35 5.04 0.34
N ASP A 12 9.47 5.69 0.04
CA ASP A 12 10.62 5.65 0.95
C ASP A 12 10.27 6.35 2.28
N ALA A 13 10.57 5.70 3.40
CA ALA A 13 10.28 6.22 4.74
C ALA A 13 11.04 7.52 5.08
N THR A 14 12.11 7.86 4.35
CA THR A 14 12.84 9.12 4.50
C THR A 14 12.01 10.34 4.09
N TYR A 15 10.96 10.15 3.29
CA TYR A 15 10.09 11.24 2.87
C TYR A 15 8.95 11.57 3.83
N ARG A 16 8.87 10.89 4.97
CA ARG A 16 7.86 11.20 6.00
C ARG A 16 8.07 12.62 6.52
N LYS A 17 6.97 13.35 6.70
CA LYS A 17 7.00 14.73 7.20
C LYS A 17 6.01 14.94 8.34
N GLY A 18 6.33 15.87 9.24
CA GLY A 18 5.41 16.35 10.28
C GLY A 18 4.77 15.20 11.08
N PRO A 19 3.42 15.16 11.21
CA PRO A 19 2.71 14.13 11.97
C PRO A 19 3.01 12.68 11.52
N GLN A 20 3.49 12.47 10.29
CA GLN A 20 3.78 11.15 9.74
C GLN A 20 4.99 10.46 10.40
N LEU A 21 5.85 11.23 11.08
CA LEU A 21 7.03 10.72 11.78
C LEU A 21 6.63 9.98 13.07
N ASP A 22 5.59 10.46 13.74
CA ASP A 22 5.11 9.94 15.02
C ASP A 22 3.87 9.04 14.87
N ASP A 23 3.25 9.06 13.68
CA ASP A 23 2.06 8.26 13.40
C ASP A 23 2.38 6.76 13.36
N ALA A 24 1.58 5.96 14.06
CA ALA A 24 1.64 4.51 13.95
C ALA A 24 1.18 4.02 12.56
N CYS A 25 0.33 4.80 11.88
CA CYS A 25 -0.18 4.49 10.55
C CYS A 25 0.75 5.04 9.45
N GLN A 26 1.43 4.13 8.75
CA GLN A 26 2.33 4.47 7.65
C GLN A 26 1.66 4.37 6.27
N LEU A 27 0.36 4.09 6.23
CA LEU A 27 -0.43 4.00 4.99
C LEU A 27 -0.94 5.38 4.56
N ARG A 28 -0.92 5.64 3.25
CA ARG A 28 -1.44 6.86 2.65
C ARG A 28 -2.33 6.54 1.46
N VAL A 29 -3.42 7.28 1.32
CA VAL A 29 -4.26 7.24 0.13
C VAL A 29 -4.08 8.51 -0.67
N TRP A 30 -3.93 8.36 -1.98
CA TRP A 30 -4.04 9.44 -2.93
C TRP A 30 -5.20 9.17 -3.89
N CYS A 31 -5.95 10.21 -4.26
CA CYS A 31 -6.99 10.13 -5.27
C CYS A 31 -6.73 11.19 -6.33
N GLY A 32 -6.78 10.80 -7.61
CA GLY A 32 -6.85 11.75 -8.69
C GLY A 32 -8.19 12.50 -8.70
N GLU A 33 -8.25 13.63 -9.40
CA GLU A 33 -9.42 14.53 -9.40
C GLU A 33 -10.74 13.85 -9.78
N ALA A 34 -10.68 12.84 -10.65
CA ALA A 34 -11.85 12.10 -11.12
C ALA A 34 -12.28 10.93 -10.20
N ALA A 35 -11.54 10.68 -9.12
CA ALA A 35 -11.73 9.52 -8.25
C ALA A 35 -12.10 9.89 -6.81
N GLU A 36 -12.98 9.08 -6.22
CA GLU A 36 -13.25 9.06 -4.79
C GLU A 36 -12.55 7.85 -4.16
N ALA A 37 -11.97 8.07 -2.98
CA ALA A 37 -11.61 6.98 -2.08
C ALA A 37 -12.92 6.35 -1.62
N GLY A 38 -13.20 5.10 -2.01
CA GLY A 38 -14.35 4.38 -1.46
C GLY A 38 -14.26 4.26 0.07
N ASP A 39 -15.36 3.91 0.73
CA ASP A 39 -15.55 3.97 2.19
C ASP A 39 -14.39 3.38 3.02
N ALA A 40 -13.82 2.25 2.58
CA ALA A 40 -12.69 1.62 3.27
C ALA A 40 -11.39 2.46 3.21
N ALA A 41 -11.18 3.20 2.13
CA ALA A 41 -10.03 4.08 1.94
C ALA A 41 -10.20 5.45 2.62
N GLU A 42 -11.42 5.89 2.93
CA GLU A 42 -11.66 7.15 3.65
C GLU A 42 -11.04 7.17 5.06
N ARG A 43 -10.86 5.98 5.66
CA ARG A 43 -10.27 5.82 6.99
C ARG A 43 -8.74 5.87 6.98
N ILE A 44 -8.13 5.96 5.80
CA ILE A 44 -6.68 5.99 5.62
C ILE A 44 -6.26 7.46 5.45
N PRO A 45 -5.24 7.94 6.18
CA PRO A 45 -4.77 9.31 6.01
C PRO A 45 -4.41 9.62 4.55
N ARG A 46 -4.81 10.80 4.07
CA ARG A 46 -4.48 11.22 2.72
C ARG A 46 -2.99 11.57 2.59
N LEU A 47 -2.43 11.25 1.44
CA LEU A 47 -1.15 11.80 1.03
C LEU A 47 -1.28 13.32 0.84
N GLU A 48 -0.26 14.07 1.22
CA GLU A 48 -0.25 15.53 1.09
C GLU A 48 -0.48 15.93 -0.37
N ALA A 49 -1.29 16.97 -0.60
CA ALA A 49 -1.63 17.40 -1.95
C ALA A 49 -0.39 17.85 -2.73
N THR A 50 0.56 18.51 -2.04
CA THR A 50 1.83 19.02 -2.59
C THR A 50 2.90 17.94 -2.74
N TRP A 51 2.60 16.70 -2.34
CA TRP A 51 3.57 15.61 -2.35
C TRP A 51 4.24 15.45 -3.71
N TRP A 52 3.44 15.56 -4.79
CA TRP A 52 3.89 15.38 -6.15
C TRP A 52 4.87 16.47 -6.57
N GLU A 53 4.56 17.72 -6.24
CA GLU A 53 5.37 18.89 -6.54
C GLU A 53 6.69 18.91 -5.79
N ASP A 54 6.76 18.21 -4.66
CA ASP A 54 7.96 18.12 -3.81
C ASP A 54 8.96 17.05 -4.30
N GLN A 55 8.55 16.08 -5.13
CA GLN A 55 9.46 15.02 -5.58
C GLN A 55 10.39 15.48 -6.72
N PRO A 56 11.67 15.05 -6.75
CA PRO A 56 12.55 15.26 -7.90
C PRO A 56 11.92 14.77 -9.21
N LEU A 57 12.21 15.46 -10.33
CA LEU A 57 11.61 15.15 -11.62
C LEU A 57 11.90 13.71 -12.06
N GLU A 58 13.10 13.23 -11.79
CA GLU A 58 13.56 11.87 -12.11
C GLU A 58 12.67 10.83 -11.44
N GLN A 59 12.27 11.06 -10.19
CA GLN A 59 11.41 10.14 -9.46
C GLN A 59 10.02 10.08 -10.05
N ARG A 60 9.46 11.23 -10.47
CA ARG A 60 8.15 11.29 -11.15
C ARG A 60 8.11 10.55 -12.49
N GLN A 61 9.27 10.25 -13.08
CA GLN A 61 9.36 9.47 -14.32
C GLN A 61 9.42 7.96 -14.09
N THR A 62 9.65 7.53 -12.85
CA THR A 62 9.68 6.10 -12.50
C THR A 62 8.28 5.56 -12.14
N PRO A 63 8.01 4.27 -12.37
CA PRO A 63 6.77 3.67 -11.93
C PRO A 63 6.51 3.90 -10.43
N PRO A 64 5.25 4.07 -10.01
CA PRO A 64 4.03 3.97 -10.82
C PRO A 64 3.50 5.30 -11.38
N TRP A 65 4.26 6.40 -11.28
CA TRP A 65 3.75 7.76 -11.51
C TRP A 65 3.40 8.10 -12.96
N PRO A 66 4.15 7.61 -13.98
CA PRO A 66 3.73 7.78 -15.37
C PRO A 66 2.35 7.22 -15.65
N LEU A 67 1.97 6.11 -15.01
CA LEU A 67 0.63 5.53 -15.14
C LEU A 67 -0.44 6.45 -14.51
N ALA A 68 -0.19 6.94 -13.29
CA ALA A 68 -1.11 7.87 -12.62
C ALA A 68 -1.37 9.12 -13.47
N LEU A 69 -0.31 9.72 -14.02
CA LEU A 69 -0.39 10.89 -14.90
C LEU A 69 -1.12 10.59 -16.21
N ALA A 70 -0.86 9.43 -16.82
CA ALA A 70 -1.56 9.00 -18.04
C ALA A 70 -3.07 8.82 -17.78
N CYS A 71 -3.43 8.19 -16.66
CA CYS A 71 -4.83 8.02 -16.27
C CYS A 71 -5.52 9.36 -16.00
N GLN A 72 -4.86 10.30 -15.31
CA GLN A 72 -5.39 11.65 -15.11
C GLN A 72 -5.67 12.37 -16.43
N ARG A 73 -4.71 12.36 -17.36
CA ARG A 73 -4.88 12.96 -18.69
C ARG A 73 -6.03 12.33 -19.47
N ALA A 74 -6.23 11.02 -19.31
CA ALA A 74 -7.34 10.28 -19.90
C ALA A 74 -8.65 10.39 -19.09
N ARG A 75 -8.67 11.13 -17.97
CA ARG A 75 -9.80 11.24 -17.02
C ARG A 75 -10.31 9.89 -16.50
N VAL A 76 -9.40 8.93 -16.37
CA VAL A 76 -9.70 7.63 -15.76
C VAL A 76 -9.64 7.78 -14.23
N PRO A 77 -10.73 7.48 -13.49
CA PRO A 77 -10.73 7.51 -12.04
C PRO A 77 -9.63 6.62 -11.48
N THR A 78 -8.63 7.22 -10.83
CA THR A 78 -7.43 6.53 -10.34
C THR A 78 -7.15 6.94 -8.90
N ALA A 79 -6.82 5.96 -8.07
CA ALA A 79 -6.36 6.16 -6.72
C ALA A 79 -5.09 5.34 -6.46
N ALA A 80 -4.35 5.71 -5.43
CA ALA A 80 -3.18 4.98 -4.97
C ALA A 80 -3.29 4.68 -3.48
N LEU A 81 -2.95 3.45 -3.11
CA LEU A 81 -2.74 3.00 -1.74
C LEU A 81 -1.24 2.78 -1.56
N LEU A 82 -0.64 3.61 -0.71
CA LEU A 82 0.80 3.70 -0.55
C LEU A 82 1.18 3.44 0.91
N ARG A 83 2.40 2.95 1.14
CA ARG A 83 2.97 2.82 2.49
C ARG A 83 4.36 3.42 2.54
N PHE A 84 4.68 4.18 3.58
CA PHE A 84 6.07 4.52 3.88
C PHE A 84 6.82 3.29 4.41
N VAL A 85 7.91 2.92 3.74
CA VAL A 85 8.65 1.69 3.98
C VAL A 85 10.14 2.01 4.01
N ALA A 86 10.86 1.45 4.99
CA ALA A 86 12.32 1.49 5.04
C ALA A 86 12.91 0.29 4.29
N GLU A 87 14.17 0.37 3.88
CA GLU A 87 14.84 -0.79 3.28
C GLU A 87 14.95 -1.95 4.29
N GLY A 88 14.76 -3.19 3.82
CA GLY A 88 14.90 -4.40 4.63
C GLY A 88 13.81 -5.45 4.40
N ASP A 89 13.55 -6.24 5.44
CA ASP A 89 12.52 -7.29 5.44
C ASP A 89 11.11 -6.70 5.61
N ASN A 90 10.51 -6.35 4.47
CA ASN A 90 9.20 -5.67 4.41
C ASN A 90 8.02 -6.64 4.27
N ARG A 91 8.18 -7.92 4.65
CA ARG A 91 7.11 -8.93 4.51
C ARG A 91 5.85 -8.57 5.29
N ARG A 92 6.01 -8.07 6.51
CA ARG A 92 4.87 -7.63 7.35
C ARG A 92 4.12 -6.47 6.68
N ASP A 93 4.87 -5.48 6.21
CA ASP A 93 4.33 -4.30 5.52
C ASP A 93 3.58 -4.69 4.24
N ALA A 94 4.12 -5.63 3.48
CA ALA A 94 3.47 -6.16 2.28
C ALA A 94 2.15 -6.87 2.59
N PHE A 95 2.09 -7.67 3.66
CA PHE A 95 0.84 -8.30 4.09
C PHE A 95 -0.21 -7.29 4.56
N GLU A 96 0.22 -6.28 5.33
CA GLU A 96 -0.66 -5.21 5.80
C GLU A 96 -1.25 -4.44 4.61
N LEU A 97 -0.40 -4.00 3.69
CA LEU A 97 -0.79 -3.29 2.47
C LEU A 97 -1.74 -4.12 1.61
N ALA A 98 -1.46 -5.42 1.43
CA ALA A 98 -2.32 -6.32 0.68
C ALA A 98 -3.69 -6.55 1.34
N GLY A 99 -3.74 -6.61 2.68
CA GLY A 99 -4.99 -6.72 3.44
C GLY A 99 -5.86 -5.48 3.25
N VAL A 100 -5.26 -4.30 3.35
CA VAL A 100 -5.98 -3.04 3.13
C VAL A 100 -6.42 -2.89 1.68
N ALA A 101 -5.56 -3.26 0.71
CA ALA A 101 -5.94 -3.28 -0.70
C ALA A 101 -7.14 -4.20 -0.95
N ALA A 102 -7.18 -5.39 -0.33
CA ALA A 102 -8.30 -6.31 -0.44
C ALA A 102 -9.60 -5.70 0.11
N SER A 103 -9.55 -4.97 1.24
CA SER A 103 -10.70 -4.26 1.79
C SER A 103 -11.19 -3.14 0.87
N VAL A 104 -10.27 -2.34 0.33
CA VAL A 104 -10.58 -1.26 -0.62
C VAL A 104 -11.23 -1.78 -1.91
N LEU A 105 -10.80 -2.96 -2.37
CA LEU A 105 -11.35 -3.63 -3.54
C LEU A 105 -12.63 -4.44 -3.24
N GLY A 106 -13.14 -4.42 -2.01
CA GLY A 106 -14.35 -5.16 -1.61
C GLY A 106 -14.18 -6.69 -1.62
N LEU A 107 -12.94 -7.19 -1.59
CA LEU A 107 -12.62 -8.62 -1.55
C LEU A 107 -12.77 -9.22 -0.15
N GLN A 108 -12.92 -8.38 0.87
CA GLN A 108 -13.26 -8.76 2.24
C GLN A 108 -14.57 -8.09 2.65
N ARG A 109 -15.39 -8.76 3.47
CA ARG A 109 -16.51 -8.10 4.16
C ARG A 109 -15.93 -7.16 5.22
N GLU A 110 -16.48 -5.94 5.27
CA GLU A 110 -16.01 -4.84 6.12
C GLU A 110 -15.64 -5.30 7.54
N ARG A 111 -14.36 -5.20 7.86
CA ARG A 111 -13.89 -4.87 9.21
C ARG A 111 -12.90 -3.72 9.08
N ASP A 112 -12.90 -2.85 10.09
CA ASP A 112 -12.11 -1.63 10.16
C ASP A 112 -10.73 -1.78 9.52
N ALA A 113 -10.46 -1.01 8.46
CA ALA A 113 -9.17 -0.98 7.78
C ALA A 113 -7.99 -0.67 8.74
N THR A 114 -8.30 -0.06 9.90
CA THR A 114 -7.39 0.22 11.01
C THR A 114 -7.26 -0.91 12.04
N ALA A 115 -8.20 -1.87 12.13
CA ALA A 115 -8.10 -2.98 13.09
C ALA A 115 -7.21 -4.13 12.61
N ALA A 116 -6.85 -4.15 11.31
CA ALA A 116 -5.83 -5.04 10.77
C ALA A 116 -4.42 -4.76 11.33
N VAL A 117 -4.24 -3.65 12.05
CA VAL A 117 -2.94 -3.19 12.61
C VAL A 117 -2.49 -4.01 13.83
N VAL A 118 -3.37 -4.79 14.51
CA VAL A 118 -3.06 -5.31 15.86
C VAL A 118 -3.22 -6.83 16.08
N SER A 119 -3.89 -7.60 15.21
CA SER A 119 -4.22 -9.00 15.58
C SER A 119 -3.40 -10.08 14.86
N SER A 120 -2.41 -10.63 15.58
CA SER A 120 -1.78 -11.94 15.30
C SER A 120 -2.70 -13.12 15.71
N GLY A 121 -4.00 -13.00 15.49
CA GLY A 121 -5.01 -14.00 15.87
C GLY A 121 -5.33 -14.97 14.74
N ALA A 122 -5.79 -16.18 15.12
CA ALA A 122 -6.20 -17.21 14.17
C ALA A 122 -7.29 -16.70 13.19
N PRO A 123 -7.23 -17.06 11.89
CA PRO A 123 -8.19 -16.60 10.90
C PRO A 123 -9.60 -17.08 11.24
N GLN A 124 -10.55 -16.15 11.34
CA GLN A 124 -11.97 -16.46 11.50
C GLN A 124 -12.57 -16.85 10.13
N ARG A 125 -13.59 -17.74 10.14
CA ARG A 125 -14.32 -18.12 8.91
C ARG A 125 -14.86 -16.86 8.20
N GLY A 126 -14.49 -16.69 6.92
CA GLY A 126 -14.91 -15.56 6.08
C GLY A 126 -13.88 -14.45 5.93
N GLN A 127 -12.71 -14.54 6.58
CA GLN A 127 -11.59 -13.62 6.34
C GLN A 127 -10.74 -14.09 5.15
N LEU A 128 -10.35 -13.17 4.27
CA LEU A 128 -9.33 -13.44 3.26
C LEU A 128 -8.02 -13.79 3.97
N GLN A 129 -7.56 -15.03 3.79
CA GLN A 129 -6.31 -15.50 4.34
C GLN A 129 -5.19 -15.21 3.32
N LEU A 130 -4.41 -14.17 3.58
CA LEU A 130 -3.21 -13.89 2.80
C LEU A 130 -2.17 -14.99 3.06
N ARG A 131 -1.47 -15.40 2.00
CA ARG A 131 -0.40 -16.40 2.07
C ARG A 131 0.84 -15.85 1.40
N ALA A 132 2.00 -16.14 2.00
CA ALA A 132 3.27 -15.81 1.38
C ALA A 132 3.43 -16.67 0.12
N PRO A 133 3.94 -16.11 -0.98
CA PRO A 133 4.32 -16.92 -2.13
C PRO A 133 5.47 -17.86 -1.75
N ALA A 134 5.53 -19.04 -2.36
CA ALA A 134 6.57 -20.03 -2.06
C ALA A 134 7.99 -19.49 -2.28
N SER A 135 8.16 -18.53 -3.19
CA SER A 135 9.44 -17.86 -3.45
C SER A 135 9.99 -17.11 -2.23
N TRP A 136 9.17 -16.81 -1.22
CA TRP A 136 9.64 -16.15 0.01
C TRP A 136 10.45 -17.08 0.92
N ALA A 137 10.34 -18.39 0.75
CA ALA A 137 11.05 -19.36 1.58
C ALA A 137 12.58 -19.25 1.46
N THR A 138 13.08 -18.75 0.33
CA THR A 138 14.52 -18.65 0.03
C THR A 138 15.02 -17.20 -0.07
N LEU A 139 14.24 -16.22 0.44
CA LEU A 139 14.59 -14.79 0.39
C LEU A 139 15.95 -14.47 1.00
N PHE A 140 16.36 -15.23 2.01
CA PHE A 140 17.63 -15.05 2.72
C PHE A 140 18.68 -16.10 2.34
N GLY A 141 18.54 -16.69 1.14
CA GLY A 141 19.37 -17.79 0.67
C GLY A 141 18.76 -19.16 0.96
N THR A 142 19.33 -20.18 0.34
CA THR A 142 18.99 -21.58 0.61
C THR A 142 20.00 -22.12 1.64
N PRO A 143 19.56 -22.81 2.71
CA PRO A 143 20.50 -23.41 3.64
C PRO A 143 21.38 -24.41 2.89
N MET A 144 22.70 -24.17 2.88
CA MET A 144 23.66 -25.15 2.38
C MET A 144 23.83 -26.23 3.45
N PHE A 145 23.23 -27.39 3.23
CA PHE A 145 23.55 -28.58 4.01
C PHE A 145 24.91 -29.11 3.54
N PHE A 146 25.93 -28.96 4.37
CA PHE A 146 27.17 -29.72 4.22
C PHE A 146 26.98 -31.05 4.95
N PRO A 147 26.98 -32.20 4.25
CA PRO A 147 27.04 -33.49 4.92
C PRO A 147 28.37 -33.57 5.68
N LEU A 148 28.30 -33.85 6.98
CA LEU A 148 29.44 -34.20 7.83
C LEU A 148 29.87 -35.66 7.56
#